data_AF-A0A4U9D3D5-F1
#
_entry.id   AF-A0A4U9D3D5-F1
#
_cell.length_a   1.000
_cell.length_b   1.000
_cell.length_c   1.000
_cell.angle_alpha   90.00
_cell.angle_beta   90.00
_cell.angle_gamma   90.00
#
_symmetry.space_group_name_H-M   'P 1'
#
loop_
_entity.id
_entity.type
_entity.pdbx_description
1 polymer ?
#
loop_
_entity_poly.entity_id
_entity_poly.type
_entity_poly.pdbx_seq_one_letter_code
_entity_poly.pdbx_strand_id
1 'polypeptide(L)'
;MRIPLLPLLTLCIGLLPGALLAQTGQVKTNAEKSADDPTRVTTRVGIAWSDNYAMDDSNLAFSGSLALDQARKINVRINSDASEWRVGGSWLFPIGIFNFNFGKNEYPGDASQTNYSIGTFVPLSFFGIEPAGFQIFPMAGYSYNTGDRMACNADKHKACSQSDFSGMPSPENGFESTNISGSSGYLGAFVLNR
;
A
#
# COMPACT_ATOMS: atom_id res chain seq x y z
N MET A 1 15.55 31.96 55.05
CA MET A 1 15.18 32.34 53.67
C MET A 1 14.20 31.30 53.15
N ARG A 2 12.90 31.63 53.09
CA ARG A 2 11.82 30.69 52.75
C ARG A 2 11.48 30.87 51.27
N ILE A 3 11.64 29.83 50.47
CA ILE A 3 11.22 29.80 49.06
C ILE A 3 9.80 29.23 49.03
N PRO A 4 8.80 29.90 48.43
CA PRO A 4 7.42 29.42 48.43
C PRO A 4 7.25 28.27 47.43
N LEU A 5 6.78 27.13 47.95
CA LEU A 5 6.51 25.88 47.25
C LEU A 5 5.19 25.91 46.44
N LEU A 6 4.88 27.02 45.75
CA LEU A 6 3.52 27.31 45.26
C LEU A 6 3.37 27.82 43.81
N PRO A 7 4.17 27.37 42.81
CA PRO A 7 3.66 27.42 41.44
C PRO A 7 3.80 26.11 40.65
N LEU A 8 4.13 24.98 41.30
CA LEU A 8 4.34 23.71 40.57
C LEU A 8 3.07 22.86 40.42
N LEU A 9 2.01 23.14 41.17
CA LEU A 9 0.77 22.34 41.18
C LEU A 9 -0.32 22.87 40.23
N THR A 10 -0.17 24.05 39.64
CA THR A 10 -1.15 24.65 38.72
C THR A 10 -0.92 24.32 37.25
N LEU A 11 0.18 23.65 36.89
CA LEU A 11 0.47 23.29 35.49
C LEU A 11 -0.05 21.89 35.09
N CYS A 12 -0.49 21.05 36.04
CA CYS A 12 -0.95 19.69 35.76
C CYS A 12 -2.48 19.56 35.57
N ILE A 13 -3.26 20.63 35.79
CA ILE A 13 -4.73 20.60 35.65
C ILE A 13 -5.17 21.03 34.22
N GLY A 14 -4.25 21.52 33.38
CA GLY A 14 -4.54 21.97 32.01
C GLY A 14 -4.47 20.91 30.90
N LEU A 15 -4.18 19.64 31.21
CA LEU A 15 -3.97 18.57 30.21
C LEU A 15 -5.09 17.52 30.13
N LEU A 16 -6.23 17.74 30.81
CA LEU A 16 -7.44 16.93 30.67
C LEU A 16 -8.65 17.87 30.55
N PRO A 17 -9.02 18.27 29.31
CA PRO A 17 -10.21 17.65 28.72
C PRO A 17 -10.13 17.62 27.19
N GLY A 18 -9.66 16.51 26.61
CA GLY A 18 -9.73 16.27 25.17
C GLY A 18 -9.92 14.81 24.79
N ALA A 19 -9.52 13.88 25.66
CA ALA A 19 -9.63 12.44 25.40
C ALA A 19 -11.01 11.83 25.71
N LEU A 20 -11.98 12.60 26.21
CA LEU A 20 -13.25 12.06 26.75
C LEU A 20 -14.49 12.32 25.88
N LEU A 21 -14.33 12.90 24.69
CA LEU A 21 -15.43 13.09 23.73
C LEU A 21 -15.06 12.74 22.28
N ALA A 22 -14.12 11.82 22.08
CA ALA A 22 -14.12 11.04 20.86
C ALA A 22 -15.30 10.06 20.97
N GLN A 23 -16.51 10.53 20.67
CA GLN A 23 -17.63 9.65 20.39
C GLN A 23 -17.14 8.74 19.26
N THR A 24 -16.84 7.49 19.61
CA THR A 24 -16.71 6.41 18.66
C THR A 24 -18.06 6.33 17.97
N GLY A 25 -18.20 7.00 16.83
CA GLY A 25 -19.38 6.87 15.98
C GLY A 25 -19.66 5.38 15.83
N GLN A 26 -20.92 4.99 16.02
CA GLN A 26 -21.37 3.60 15.99
C GLN A 26 -20.77 2.90 14.77
N VAL A 27 -19.69 2.14 14.97
CA VAL A 27 -19.08 1.34 13.91
C VAL A 27 -20.07 0.22 13.67
N LYS A 28 -20.85 0.33 12.59
CA LYS A 28 -21.77 -0.73 12.17
C LYS A 28 -21.03 -2.06 12.18
N THR A 29 -21.69 -3.10 12.67
CA THR A 29 -21.08 -4.42 12.68
C THR A 29 -20.78 -4.84 11.23
N ASN A 30 -19.71 -5.61 10.99
CA ASN A 30 -19.34 -6.01 9.62
C ASN A 30 -20.46 -6.75 8.87
N ALA A 31 -21.43 -7.34 9.59
CA ALA A 31 -22.61 -7.99 9.02
C ALA A 31 -23.63 -7.00 8.40
N GLU A 32 -23.63 -5.75 8.85
CA GLU A 32 -24.56 -4.70 8.42
C GLU A 32 -23.98 -3.79 7.33
N LYS A 33 -22.70 -3.99 6.97
CA LYS A 33 -22.01 -3.23 5.94
C LYS A 33 -22.25 -3.85 4.56
N SER A 34 -22.52 -3.01 3.57
CA SER A 34 -22.77 -3.44 2.19
C SER A 34 -21.58 -4.22 1.62
N ALA A 35 -21.85 -5.00 0.56
CA ALA A 35 -20.81 -5.73 -0.15
C ALA A 35 -19.67 -4.83 -0.64
N ASP A 36 -20.06 -3.62 -1.04
CA ASP A 36 -19.22 -2.62 -1.67
C ASP A 36 -18.73 -1.54 -0.69
N ASP A 37 -19.04 -1.70 0.61
CA ASP A 37 -18.58 -0.76 1.63
C ASP A 37 -17.07 -0.93 1.88
N PRO A 38 -16.24 0.09 1.59
CA PRO A 38 -14.78 0.02 1.76
C PRO A 38 -14.37 -0.14 3.23
N THR A 39 -15.26 0.13 4.19
CA THR A 39 -15.03 -0.06 5.63
C THR A 39 -15.33 -1.49 6.11
N ARG A 40 -15.80 -2.39 5.23
CA ARG A 40 -16.11 -3.79 5.59
C ARG A 40 -14.85 -4.64 5.66
N VAL A 41 -14.64 -5.31 6.80
CA VAL A 41 -13.46 -6.14 7.06
C VAL A 41 -13.86 -7.62 7.03
N THR A 42 -13.29 -8.39 6.10
CA THR A 42 -13.57 -9.84 5.93
C THR A 42 -12.27 -10.62 5.82
N THR A 43 -12.24 -11.83 6.40
CA THR A 43 -11.15 -12.80 6.27
C THR A 43 -11.40 -13.67 5.04
N ARG A 44 -10.39 -13.86 4.19
CA ARG A 44 -10.47 -14.67 2.97
C ARG A 44 -9.16 -15.44 2.77
N VAL A 45 -9.23 -16.68 2.31
CA VAL A 45 -8.05 -17.47 1.92
C VAL A 45 -8.28 -17.98 0.51
N GLY A 46 -7.24 -17.96 -0.33
CA GLY A 46 -7.35 -18.37 -1.73
C GLY A 46 -6.03 -18.91 -2.28
N ILE A 47 -6.13 -19.91 -3.15
CA ILE A 47 -5.03 -20.48 -3.92
C ILE A 47 -5.28 -20.12 -5.38
N ALA A 48 -4.26 -19.64 -6.07
CA ALA A 48 -4.30 -19.33 -7.49
C ALA A 48 -3.20 -20.11 -8.22
N TRP A 49 -3.53 -20.64 -9.39
CA TRP A 49 -2.58 -21.33 -10.27
C TRP A 49 -2.63 -20.65 -11.63
N SER A 50 -1.46 -20.38 -12.20
CA SER A 50 -1.31 -19.82 -13.54
C SER A 50 -0.32 -20.66 -14.34
N ASP A 51 -0.74 -21.06 -15.53
CA ASP A 51 0.03 -21.81 -16.50
C ASP A 51 0.14 -20.98 -17.77
N ASN A 52 1.36 -20.57 -18.10
CA ASN A 52 1.63 -19.76 -19.28
C ASN A 52 2.23 -20.67 -20.35
N TYR A 53 1.42 -21.18 -21.28
CA TYR A 53 1.84 -22.08 -22.38
C TYR A 53 2.96 -21.56 -23.31
N ALA A 54 3.44 -20.32 -23.14
CA ALA A 54 4.50 -19.70 -23.92
C ALA A 54 5.89 -19.71 -23.25
N MET A 55 5.97 -20.04 -21.96
CA MET A 55 7.20 -20.20 -21.17
C MET A 55 6.91 -21.29 -20.14
N ASP A 56 7.68 -22.37 -20.11
CA ASP A 56 7.50 -23.57 -19.27
C ASP A 56 7.64 -23.26 -17.76
N ASP A 57 6.73 -22.43 -17.23
CA ASP A 57 6.75 -21.86 -15.89
C ASP A 57 5.34 -21.95 -15.28
N SER A 58 5.10 -23.07 -14.60
CA SER A 58 3.90 -23.26 -13.79
C SER A 58 4.07 -22.53 -12.46
N ASN A 59 3.30 -21.47 -12.22
CA ASN A 59 3.42 -20.64 -11.03
C ASN A 59 2.20 -20.85 -10.11
N LEU A 60 2.46 -21.34 -8.89
CA LEU A 60 1.45 -21.54 -7.85
C LEU A 60 1.53 -20.39 -6.84
N ALA A 61 0.42 -19.67 -6.65
CA ALA A 61 0.34 -18.55 -5.70
C ALA A 61 -0.62 -18.83 -4.55
N PHE A 62 -0.14 -18.54 -3.34
CA PHE A 62 -0.92 -18.57 -2.11
C PHE A 62 -1.30 -17.16 -1.71
N SER A 63 -2.56 -16.95 -1.35
CA SER A 63 -3.06 -15.65 -0.89
C SER A 63 -3.95 -15.78 0.34
N GLY A 64 -3.81 -14.83 1.25
CA GLY A 64 -4.59 -14.78 2.47
C GLY A 64 -4.89 -13.34 2.86
N SER A 65 -6.07 -13.13 3.42
CA SER A 65 -6.52 -11.89 4.02
C SER A 65 -7.03 -12.20 5.42
N LEU A 66 -6.40 -11.60 6.42
CA LEU A 66 -6.73 -11.77 7.82
C LEU A 66 -7.31 -10.46 8.34
N ALA A 67 -8.60 -10.48 8.69
CA ALA A 67 -9.20 -9.47 9.53
C ALA A 67 -8.69 -9.67 10.96
N LEU A 68 -7.84 -8.76 11.45
CA LEU A 68 -7.36 -8.81 12.82
C LEU A 68 -8.45 -8.37 13.80
N ASP A 69 -9.30 -7.42 13.39
CA ASP A 69 -10.50 -6.97 14.08
C ASP A 69 -11.43 -6.22 13.12
N GLN A 70 -12.39 -5.46 13.66
CA GLN A 70 -13.35 -4.68 12.87
C GLN A 70 -12.74 -3.49 12.12
N ALA A 71 -11.50 -3.13 12.42
CA ALA A 71 -10.81 -1.96 11.87
C ALA A 71 -9.53 -2.31 11.09
N ARG A 72 -8.92 -3.48 11.34
CA ARG A 72 -7.59 -3.83 10.82
C ARG A 72 -7.65 -5.08 9.98
N LYS A 73 -7.06 -5.01 8.79
CA LYS A 73 -6.93 -6.13 7.85
C LYS A 73 -5.51 -6.19 7.31
N ILE A 74 -4.96 -7.38 7.24
CA ILE A 74 -3.69 -7.66 6.55
C ILE A 74 -3.97 -8.60 5.39
N ASN A 75 -3.30 -8.39 4.27
CA ASN A 75 -3.37 -9.20 3.07
C ASN A 75 -1.95 -9.61 2.67
N VAL A 76 -1.76 -10.89 2.43
CA VAL A 76 -0.48 -11.45 1.99
C VAL A 76 -0.74 -12.29 0.75
N ARG A 77 0.14 -12.18 -0.24
CA ARG A 77 0.23 -13.06 -1.39
C ARG A 77 1.69 -13.41 -1.62
N ILE A 78 1.96 -14.67 -1.92
CA ILE A 78 3.31 -15.16 -2.25
C ILE A 78 3.19 -16.30 -3.25
N ASN A 79 4.07 -16.37 -4.23
CA ASN A 79 4.19 -17.54 -5.09
C ASN A 79 5.10 -18.63 -4.51
N SER A 80 5.06 -19.82 -5.11
CA SER A 80 5.73 -21.02 -4.62
C SER A 80 7.25 -20.91 -4.52
N ASP A 81 7.85 -20.09 -5.38
CA ASP A 81 9.27 -19.79 -5.49
C ASP A 81 9.66 -18.46 -4.82
N ALA A 82 8.69 -17.73 -4.26
CA ALA A 82 8.85 -16.45 -3.57
C ALA A 82 9.42 -15.28 -4.41
N SER A 83 9.53 -15.45 -5.73
CA SER A 83 9.92 -14.39 -6.69
C SER A 83 8.89 -13.26 -6.76
N GLU A 84 7.63 -13.57 -6.47
CA GLU A 84 6.52 -12.62 -6.37
C GLU A 84 5.90 -12.67 -4.98
N TRP A 85 5.92 -11.53 -4.29
CA TRP A 85 5.19 -11.40 -3.04
C TRP A 85 4.57 -10.03 -2.88
N ARG A 86 3.49 -9.99 -2.12
CA ARG A 86 2.75 -8.77 -1.81
C ARG A 86 2.23 -8.82 -0.38
N VAL A 87 2.53 -7.78 0.38
CA VAL A 87 1.99 -7.56 1.72
C VAL A 87 1.29 -6.21 1.72
N GLY A 88 -0.01 -6.23 1.94
CA GLY A 88 -0.80 -5.01 2.08
C GLY A 88 -1.69 -5.07 3.30
N GLY A 89 -2.33 -3.97 3.60
CA GLY A 89 -3.24 -3.90 4.72
C GLY A 89 -4.03 -2.62 4.72
N SER A 90 -5.07 -2.62 5.54
CA SER A 90 -5.95 -1.49 5.73
C SER A 90 -6.23 -1.30 7.22
N TRP A 91 -6.21 -0.06 7.67
CA TRP A 91 -6.53 0.35 9.03
C TRP A 91 -7.63 1.40 8.99
N LEU A 92 -8.77 1.10 9.59
CA LEU A 92 -9.90 2.00 9.75
C LEU A 92 -9.70 2.83 11.01
N PHE A 93 -9.34 4.09 10.84
CA PHE A 93 -9.40 5.12 11.86
C PHE A 93 -10.81 5.73 11.90
N PRO A 94 -11.19 6.41 13.01
CA PRO A 94 -12.48 7.11 13.09
C PRO A 94 -12.70 8.13 11.96
N ILE A 95 -11.61 8.72 11.48
CA ILE A 95 -11.62 9.77 10.45
C ILE A 95 -11.40 9.23 9.02
N GLY A 96 -11.19 7.92 8.83
CA GLY A 96 -10.89 7.37 7.51
C GLY A 96 -10.09 6.08 7.52
N ILE A 97 -9.84 5.53 6.34
CA ILE A 97 -9.11 4.29 6.15
C ILE A 97 -7.72 4.62 5.63
N PHE A 98 -6.68 4.15 6.31
CA PHE A 98 -5.33 4.11 5.80
C PHE A 98 -5.06 2.76 5.14
N ASN A 99 -4.49 2.75 3.94
CA ASN A 99 -4.09 1.55 3.21
C ASN A 99 -2.60 1.61 2.92
N PHE A 100 -1.95 0.46 3.00
CA PHE A 100 -0.59 0.29 2.54
C PHE A 100 -0.49 -0.98 1.72
N ASN A 101 0.45 -1.00 0.79
CA ASN A 101 0.67 -2.13 -0.09
C ASN A 101 2.12 -2.13 -0.57
N PHE A 102 2.84 -3.17 -0.18
CA PHE A 102 4.22 -3.40 -0.52
C PHE A 102 4.30 -4.70 -1.30
N GLY A 103 5.19 -4.77 -2.30
CA GLY A 103 5.39 -6.02 -3.01
C GLY A 103 6.65 -5.98 -3.86
N LYS A 104 7.11 -7.19 -4.20
CA LYS A 104 8.22 -7.43 -5.09
C LYS A 104 7.78 -8.39 -6.19
N ASN A 105 8.32 -8.19 -7.38
CA ASN A 105 8.26 -9.12 -8.49
C ASN A 105 9.68 -9.27 -9.07
N GLU A 106 10.11 -10.51 -9.30
CA GLU A 106 11.33 -10.84 -10.03
C GLU A 106 10.95 -11.39 -11.41
N TYR A 107 11.50 -10.77 -12.46
CA TYR A 107 11.26 -11.15 -13.84
C TYR A 107 12.42 -12.01 -14.37
N PRO A 108 12.19 -12.84 -15.41
CA PRO A 108 13.25 -13.56 -16.09
C PRO A 108 14.35 -12.59 -16.59
N GLY A 109 15.61 -12.90 -16.28
CA GLY A 109 16.77 -12.08 -16.68
C GLY A 109 17.29 -11.09 -15.62
N ASP A 110 17.24 -11.47 -14.33
CA ASP A 110 17.75 -10.72 -13.18
C ASP A 110 17.13 -9.32 -12.97
N ALA A 111 16.01 -9.04 -13.62
CA ALA A 111 15.27 -7.79 -13.45
C ALA A 111 14.30 -7.93 -12.27
N SER A 112 14.32 -6.98 -11.34
CA SER A 112 13.39 -6.96 -10.22
C SER A 112 12.57 -5.66 -10.20
N GLN A 113 11.37 -5.70 -9.65
CA GLN A 113 10.56 -4.53 -9.35
C GLN A 113 10.04 -4.63 -7.92
N THR A 114 10.24 -3.56 -7.15
CA THR A 114 9.68 -3.41 -5.80
C THR A 114 8.77 -2.19 -5.76
N ASN A 115 7.53 -2.38 -5.34
CA ASN A 115 6.52 -1.33 -5.18
C ASN A 115 6.24 -1.07 -3.70
N TYR A 116 6.10 0.21 -3.37
CA TYR A 116 5.61 0.68 -2.09
C TYR A 116 4.51 1.71 -2.31
N SER A 117 3.32 1.44 -1.79
CA SER A 117 2.23 2.40 -1.91
C SER A 117 1.48 2.56 -0.60
N ILE A 118 1.06 3.79 -0.35
CA ILE A 118 0.20 4.17 0.77
C ILE A 118 -0.96 5.01 0.22
N GLY A 119 -2.11 4.89 0.85
CA GLY A 119 -3.31 5.63 0.48
C GLY A 119 -4.19 5.89 1.68
N THR A 120 -5.03 6.90 1.58
CA THR A 120 -6.02 7.24 2.59
C THR A 120 -7.37 7.51 1.95
N PHE A 121 -8.43 7.18 2.67
CA PHE A 121 -9.82 7.38 2.27
C PHE A 121 -10.58 7.99 3.43
N VAL A 122 -11.16 9.17 3.26
CA VAL A 122 -11.85 9.87 4.36
C VAL A 122 -13.33 10.00 4.00
N PRO A 123 -14.27 9.45 4.79
CA PRO A 123 -15.69 9.68 4.56
C PRO A 123 -16.08 11.12 4.91
N LEU A 124 -16.63 11.88 3.95
CA LEU A 124 -17.07 13.26 4.23
C LEU A 124 -18.28 13.33 5.18
N SER A 125 -19.02 12.23 5.36
CA SER A 125 -20.07 12.13 6.39
C SER A 125 -19.55 12.33 7.81
N PHE A 126 -18.25 12.09 8.08
CA PHE A 126 -17.64 12.44 9.37
C PHE A 126 -17.71 13.96 9.65
N PHE A 127 -17.69 14.78 8.60
CA PHE A 127 -17.81 16.23 8.67
C PHE A 127 -19.25 16.72 8.47
N GLY A 128 -20.24 15.83 8.45
CA GLY A 128 -21.65 16.18 8.22
C GLY A 128 -22.00 16.48 6.76
N ILE A 129 -21.12 16.17 5.81
CA ILE A 129 -21.34 16.41 4.39
C ILE A 129 -21.84 15.11 3.74
N GLU A 130 -23.16 15.00 3.63
CA GLU A 130 -23.85 13.90 2.95
C GLU A 130 -25.01 14.47 2.11
N PRO A 131 -24.70 15.14 0.98
CA PRO A 131 -25.73 15.77 0.16
C PRO A 131 -26.63 14.70 -0.46
N ALA A 132 -27.95 14.80 -0.24
CA ALA A 132 -28.94 13.91 -0.83
C ALA A 132 -28.71 12.40 -0.62
N GLY A 133 -28.06 12.01 0.50
CA GLY A 133 -27.75 10.61 0.80
C GLY A 133 -26.52 10.05 0.07
N PHE A 134 -25.79 10.89 -0.68
CA PHE A 134 -24.53 10.52 -1.30
C PHE A 134 -23.38 10.55 -0.29
N GLN A 135 -22.73 9.41 -0.11
CA GLN A 135 -21.53 9.32 0.70
C GLN A 135 -20.30 9.56 -0.19
N ILE A 136 -19.62 10.68 0.03
CA ILE A 136 -18.41 11.06 -0.71
C ILE A 136 -17.17 10.60 0.07
N PHE A 137 -16.21 10.03 -0.66
CA PHE A 137 -14.92 9.57 -0.14
C PHE A 137 -13.77 10.21 -0.94
N PRO A 138 -13.22 11.37 -0.53
CA PRO A 138 -11.92 11.80 -0.98
C PRO A 138 -10.86 10.73 -0.70
N MET A 139 -9.99 10.55 -1.68
CA MET A 139 -8.87 9.64 -1.64
C MET A 139 -7.59 10.34 -2.06
N ALA A 140 -6.51 10.01 -1.37
CA ALA A 140 -5.18 10.47 -1.69
C ALA A 140 -4.22 9.30 -1.53
N GLY A 141 -3.20 9.23 -2.37
CA GLY A 141 -2.19 8.20 -2.22
C GLY A 141 -0.89 8.53 -2.91
N TYR A 142 0.14 7.79 -2.52
CA TYR A 142 1.49 7.90 -3.04
C TYR A 142 2.04 6.50 -3.28
N SER A 143 2.74 6.33 -4.38
CA SER A 143 3.35 5.10 -4.82
C SER A 143 4.79 5.39 -5.21
N TYR A 144 5.71 4.57 -4.71
CA TYR A 144 7.13 4.56 -5.04
C TYR A 144 7.46 3.19 -5.63
N ASN A 145 8.15 3.20 -6.76
CA ASN A 145 8.55 2.01 -7.47
C ASN A 145 10.05 2.06 -7.67
N THR A 146 10.68 0.93 -7.44
CA THR A 146 12.09 0.71 -7.73
C THR A 146 12.17 -0.52 -8.62
N GLY A 147 13.09 -0.54 -9.55
CA GLY A 147 13.34 -1.73 -10.32
C GLY A 147 14.72 -1.72 -10.95
N ASP A 148 15.15 -2.89 -11.36
CA ASP A 148 16.44 -3.07 -11.98
C ASP A 148 16.25 -3.19 -13.48
N ARG A 149 17.08 -2.47 -14.23
CA ARG A 149 17.13 -2.56 -15.69
C ARG A 149 18.56 -2.65 -16.16
N MET A 150 18.77 -3.48 -17.17
CA MET A 150 20.07 -3.55 -17.85
C MET A 150 20.29 -2.25 -18.64
N ALA A 151 21.35 -1.52 -18.33
CA ALA A 151 21.77 -0.33 -19.06
C ALA A 151 23.19 -0.49 -19.58
N CYS A 152 23.46 0.05 -20.77
CA CYS A 152 24.79 0.02 -21.36
C CYS A 152 25.74 0.91 -20.56
N ASN A 153 26.82 0.32 -20.05
CA ASN A 153 27.96 1.05 -19.51
C ASN A 153 29.02 1.24 -20.60
N ALA A 154 28.95 2.38 -21.29
CA ALA A 154 29.85 2.71 -22.40
C ALA A 154 31.32 2.88 -21.98
N ASP A 155 31.59 3.05 -20.68
CA ASP A 155 32.95 3.18 -20.14
C ASP A 155 33.65 1.81 -20.03
N LYS A 156 32.88 0.73 -19.85
CA LYS A 156 33.43 -0.63 -19.76
C LYS A 156 33.54 -1.30 -21.12
N HIS A 157 32.50 -1.25 -21.95
CA HIS A 157 32.49 -1.86 -23.29
C HIS A 157 31.69 -0.99 -24.28
N LYS A 158 32.33 -0.52 -25.36
CA LYS A 158 31.70 0.28 -26.43
C LYS A 158 30.76 -0.53 -27.34
N ALA A 159 30.67 -1.84 -27.14
CA ALA A 159 29.85 -2.74 -27.94
C ALA A 159 28.35 -2.49 -27.69
N CYS A 160 27.95 -2.22 -26.45
CA CYS A 160 26.56 -1.92 -26.09
C CYS A 160 26.06 -0.54 -26.56
N SER A 161 26.96 0.36 -26.97
CA SER A 161 26.63 1.71 -27.46
C SER A 161 26.58 1.81 -28.98
N GLN A 162 26.83 0.72 -29.71
CA GLN A 162 26.67 0.70 -31.17
C GLN A 162 25.19 0.61 -31.53
N SER A 163 24.75 1.37 -32.54
CA SER A 163 23.36 1.36 -33.04
C SER A 163 22.90 -0.02 -33.53
N ASP A 164 23.86 -0.90 -33.84
CA ASP A 164 23.65 -2.17 -34.52
C ASP A 164 23.88 -3.39 -33.61
N PHE A 165 23.85 -3.20 -32.28
CA PHE A 165 23.99 -4.29 -31.33
C PHE A 165 22.81 -5.27 -31.44
N SER A 166 23.09 -6.51 -31.85
CA SER A 166 22.10 -7.59 -32.04
C SER A 166 22.21 -8.73 -31.02
N GLY A 167 23.05 -8.58 -29.99
CA GLY A 167 23.21 -9.56 -28.92
C GLY A 167 22.16 -9.44 -27.82
N MET A 168 22.11 -10.42 -26.91
CA MET A 168 21.34 -10.28 -25.67
C MET A 168 22.08 -9.30 -24.73
N PRO A 169 21.37 -8.36 -24.08
CA PRO A 169 21.96 -7.51 -23.05
C PRO A 169 22.49 -8.36 -21.90
N SER A 170 23.81 -8.37 -21.71
CA SER A 170 24.48 -9.13 -20.66
C SER A 170 25.72 -8.41 -20.13
N PRO A 171 26.21 -8.77 -18.93
CA PRO A 171 27.44 -8.19 -18.35
C PRO A 171 28.65 -8.32 -19.26
N GLU A 172 28.77 -9.41 -20.02
CA GLU A 172 29.89 -9.62 -20.96
C GLU A 172 29.85 -8.67 -22.17
N ASN A 173 28.67 -8.14 -22.51
CA ASN A 173 28.46 -7.18 -23.59
C ASN A 173 28.49 -5.72 -23.10
N GLY A 174 28.79 -5.49 -21.81
CA GLY A 174 28.87 -4.15 -21.22
C GLY A 174 27.57 -3.62 -20.62
N PHE A 175 26.54 -4.46 -20.50
CA PHE A 175 25.30 -4.07 -19.83
C PHE A 175 25.40 -4.36 -18.34
N GLU A 176 25.13 -3.34 -17.53
CA GLU A 176 25.10 -3.46 -16.07
C GLU A 176 23.68 -3.25 -15.55
N SER A 177 23.36 -3.95 -14.47
CA SER A 177 22.11 -3.72 -13.75
C SER A 177 22.14 -2.34 -13.12
N THR A 178 21.22 -1.49 -13.52
CA THR A 178 21.04 -0.14 -12.98
C THR A 178 19.69 -0.03 -12.31
N ASN A 179 19.70 0.53 -11.10
CA ASN A 179 18.47 0.75 -10.35
C ASN A 179 17.77 1.99 -10.89
N ILE A 180 16.53 1.83 -11.33
CA ILE A 180 15.62 2.92 -11.65
C ILE A 180 14.57 3.04 -10.57
N SER A 181 14.22 4.28 -10.24
CA SER A 181 13.14 4.56 -9.33
C SER A 181 12.19 5.60 -9.91
N GLY A 182 10.93 5.52 -9.50
CA GLY A 182 9.88 6.43 -9.94
C GLY A 182 8.76 6.48 -8.91
N SER A 183 8.19 7.66 -8.73
CA SER A 183 7.08 7.86 -7.81
C SER A 183 5.91 8.58 -8.45
N SER A 184 4.70 8.25 -8.00
CA SER A 184 3.48 8.91 -8.42
C SER A 184 2.57 9.16 -7.23
N GLY A 185 1.86 10.28 -7.27
CA GLY A 185 0.79 10.60 -6.34
C GLY A 185 -0.54 10.66 -7.07
N TYR A 186 -1.63 10.39 -6.37
CA TYR A 186 -2.98 10.60 -6.89
C TYR A 186 -3.87 11.27 -5.86
N LEU A 187 -4.83 12.02 -6.37
CA LEU A 187 -5.93 12.61 -5.63
C LEU A 187 -7.22 12.31 -6.40
N GLY A 188 -8.26 11.94 -5.70
CA GLY A 188 -9.56 11.65 -6.30
C GLY A 188 -10.67 11.66 -5.27
N ALA A 189 -11.88 11.37 -5.71
CA ALA A 189 -12.99 11.05 -4.85
C ALA A 189 -13.92 10.07 -5.55
N PHE A 190 -14.55 9.18 -4.80
CA PHE A 190 -15.67 8.39 -5.30
C PHE A 190 -16.90 8.63 -4.44
N VAL A 191 -18.06 8.34 -5.01
CA VAL A 191 -19.35 8.56 -4.39
C VAL A 191 -20.10 7.25 -4.37
N LEU A 192 -20.62 6.87 -3.20
CA LEU A 192 -21.57 5.78 -3.07
C LEU A 192 -22.97 6.36 -2.95
N ASN A 193 -23.88 5.87 -3.79
CA ASN A 193 -25.32 6.07 -3.62
C ASN A 193 -25.86 4.89 -2.81
N ARG A 194 -26.70 5.17 -1.82
CA ARG A 194 -27.29 4.14 -0.96
C ARG A 194 -28.49 3.47 -1.62
#